data_AF-A0A645EM46-F1
#
_entry.id   AF-A0A645EM46-F1
#
_cell.length_a   1.000
_cell.length_b   1.000
_cell.length_c   1.000
_cell.angle_alpha   90.00
_cell.angle_beta   90.00
_cell.angle_gamma   90.00
#
_symmetry.space_group_name_H-M   'P 1'
#
loop_
_entity.id
_entity.type
_entity.pdbx_description
1 polymer ?
#
loop_
_entity_poly.entity_id
_entity_poly.type
_entity_poly.pdbx_seq_one_letter_code
_entity_poly.pdbx_strand_id
1 'polypeptide(L)'
;MNRYSTVPGYTTVSKQFEGSVYSQLLNGYQIKFTVNGDFYHNGTTTGGGEVSIKVTEFFTINFSISNASSFYKYYYEEGVITTQS
;
A
#
# COMPACT_ATOMS: atom_id res chain seq x y z
N MET A 1 17.61 21.06 -9.18
CA MET A 1 18.34 19.83 -8.86
C MET A 1 18.55 19.81 -7.35
N ASN A 2 17.71 19.09 -6.60
CA ASN A 2 17.79 19.09 -5.13
C ASN A 2 18.85 18.08 -4.67
N ARG A 3 19.88 18.58 -3.99
CA ARG A 3 20.94 17.77 -3.38
C ARG A 3 20.45 17.25 -2.03
N TYR A 4 20.27 15.94 -1.91
CA TYR A 4 20.11 15.30 -0.60
C TYR A 4 21.47 15.30 0.09
N SER A 5 21.54 15.92 1.27
CA SER A 5 22.70 15.84 2.16
C SER A 5 22.60 14.52 2.93
N THR A 6 23.40 13.52 2.54
CA THR A 6 23.47 12.25 3.25
C THR A 6 24.27 12.44 4.53
N VAL A 7 23.62 12.32 5.69
CA VAL A 7 24.32 12.22 6.99
C VAL A 7 25.17 10.94 6.95
N PRO A 8 26.49 11.00 7.25
CA PRO A 8 27.34 9.80 7.29
C PRO A 8 26.75 8.77 8.26
N GLY A 9 26.30 7.63 7.73
CA GLY A 9 25.70 6.53 8.51
C GLY A 9 24.21 6.27 8.29
N TYR A 10 23.49 7.13 7.55
CA TYR A 10 22.10 6.84 7.17
C TYR A 10 22.04 6.10 5.82
N THR A 11 21.84 4.78 5.87
CA THR A 11 21.41 4.03 4.69
C THR A 11 19.91 4.19 4.49
N THR A 12 19.48 4.88 3.44
CA THR A 12 18.06 5.01 3.10
C THR A 12 17.54 3.66 2.62
N VAL A 13 16.89 2.91 3.51
CA VAL A 13 16.25 1.64 3.18
C VAL A 13 14.81 1.90 2.78
N SER A 14 14.49 1.69 1.49
CA SER A 14 13.11 1.74 1.01
C SER A 14 12.33 0.48 1.41
N LYS A 15 11.01 0.61 1.52
CA LYS A 15 10.08 -0.49 1.79
C LYS A 15 9.13 -0.64 0.61
N GLN A 16 8.91 -1.87 0.18
CA GLN A 16 8.06 -2.21 -0.96
C GLN A 16 7.01 -3.21 -0.50
N PHE A 17 5.79 -3.05 -0.98
CA PHE A 17 4.64 -3.87 -0.61
C PHE A 17 4.32 -4.90 -1.69
N GLU A 18 4.11 -6.14 -1.27
CA GLU A 18 3.54 -7.23 -2.05
C GLU A 18 2.33 -7.76 -1.28
N GLY A 19 1.20 -7.90 -1.95
CA GLY A 19 -0.05 -8.33 -1.31
C GLY A 19 -1.26 -7.70 -1.93
N SER A 20 -2.38 -7.74 -1.21
CA SER A 20 -3.67 -7.27 -1.68
C SER A 20 -4.21 -6.13 -0.82
N VAL A 21 -4.85 -5.18 -1.51
CA VAL A 21 -5.65 -4.13 -0.90
C VAL A 21 -7.07 -4.28 -1.40
N TYR A 22 -7.98 -4.60 -0.49
CA TYR A 22 -9.42 -4.62 -0.72
C TYR A 22 -10.03 -3.32 -0.21
N SER A 23 -11.01 -2.78 -0.95
CA SER A 23 -11.86 -1.73 -0.41
C SER A 23 -13.26 -1.74 -1.01
N GLN A 24 -14.23 -1.30 -0.21
CA GLN A 24 -15.65 -1.25 -0.53
C GLN A 24 -16.28 0.02 0.02
N LEU A 25 -17.06 0.69 -0.82
CA LEU A 25 -17.86 1.84 -0.41
C LEU A 25 -19.18 1.36 0.21
N LEU A 26 -19.29 1.38 1.54
CA LEU A 26 -20.45 0.88 2.27
C LEU A 26 -21.69 1.77 2.09
N ASN A 27 -21.46 3.08 2.01
CA ASN A 27 -22.44 4.13 1.74
C ASN A 27 -21.70 5.38 1.25
N GLY A 28 -22.40 6.50 1.03
CA GLY A 28 -21.81 7.73 0.48
C GLY A 28 -20.67 8.37 1.28
N TYR A 29 -20.33 7.87 2.47
CA TYR A 29 -19.31 8.46 3.35
C TYR A 29 -18.51 7.42 4.17
N GLN A 30 -18.68 6.12 3.92
CA GLN A 30 -17.95 5.08 4.66
C GLN A 30 -17.27 4.10 3.72
N ILE A 31 -15.95 3.92 3.92
CA ILE A 31 -15.12 3.00 3.15
C ILE A 31 -14.62 1.90 4.10
N LYS A 32 -14.95 0.65 3.81
CA LYS A 32 -14.30 -0.51 4.43
C LYS A 32 -13.04 -0.84 3.65
N PHE A 33 -11.95 -1.13 4.35
CA PHE A 33 -10.69 -1.55 3.73
C PHE A 33 -10.08 -2.75 4.44
N THR A 34 -9.28 -3.52 3.69
CA THR A 34 -8.38 -4.54 4.21
C THR A 34 -7.08 -4.47 3.44
N VAL A 35 -5.96 -4.42 4.16
CA VAL A 35 -4.61 -4.54 3.62
C VAL A 35 -4.03 -5.84 4.15
N ASN A 36 -3.55 -6.69 3.25
CA ASN A 36 -2.94 -7.96 3.62
C ASN A 36 -1.73 -8.22 2.73
N GLY A 37 -0.54 -8.24 3.32
CA GLY A 37 0.67 -8.50 2.55
C GLY A 37 1.95 -8.32 3.34
N ASP A 38 3.05 -8.40 2.61
CA ASP A 38 4.39 -8.34 3.13
C ASP A 38 5.11 -7.07 2.67
N PHE A 39 5.89 -6.51 3.57
CA PHE A 39 6.86 -5.49 3.26
C PHE A 39 8.24 -6.10 3.10
N TYR A 40 8.96 -5.65 2.07
CA TYR A 40 10.32 -6.02 1.77
C TYR A 40 11.23 -4.80 1.75
N HIS A 41 12.52 -5.03 1.97
CA HIS A 41 13.56 -4.03 1.84
C HIS A 41 14.06 -3.90 0.40
N ASN A 42 14.24 -2.66 -0.06
CA ASN A 42 14.93 -2.31 -1.30
C ASN A 42 14.49 -3.14 -2.51
N GLY A 43 13.29 -2.84 -2.99
CA GLY A 43 12.73 -3.50 -4.16
C GLY A 43 12.07 -2.60 -5.19
N THR A 44 11.41 -3.23 -6.15
CA THR A 44 10.54 -2.55 -7.12
C THR A 44 9.15 -3.16 -7.05
N THR A 45 8.18 -2.36 -6.57
CA THR A 45 6.78 -2.76 -6.63
C THR A 45 6.34 -2.71 -8.10
N THR A 46 5.77 -3.81 -8.56
CA THR A 46 5.10 -3.93 -9.85
C THR A 46 3.62 -4.18 -9.60
N GLY A 47 2.75 -3.57 -10.42
CA GLY A 47 1.32 -3.56 -10.19
C GLY A 47 0.82 -2.29 -9.51
N GLY A 48 -0.49 -2.21 -9.34
CA GLY A 48 -1.21 -0.97 -9.06
C GLY A 48 -2.21 -0.66 -10.17
N GLY A 49 -3.23 0.12 -9.81
CA GLY A 49 -4.26 0.55 -10.75
C GLY A 49 -4.97 1.77 -10.20
N GLU A 50 -5.42 2.63 -11.10
CA GLU A 50 -6.39 3.66 -10.76
C GLU A 50 -7.76 3.00 -10.61
N VAL A 51 -8.48 3.32 -9.53
CA VAL A 51 -9.79 2.72 -9.27
C VAL A 51 -10.81 3.81 -9.02
N SER A 52 -11.91 3.72 -9.74
CA SER A 52 -13.14 4.46 -9.48
C SER A 52 -14.19 3.47 -8.97
N ILE A 53 -14.84 3.79 -7.85
CA ILE A 53 -15.78 2.90 -7.15
C ILE A 53 -17.10 3.64 -6.98
N LYS A 54 -18.22 3.00 -7.31
CA LYS A 54 -19.55 3.52 -6.99
C LYS A 54 -20.04 2.98 -5.64
N VAL A 55 -21.08 3.61 -5.09
CA VAL A 55 -21.68 3.17 -3.80
C VAL A 55 -22.08 1.70 -3.91
N THR A 56 -21.76 0.91 -2.88
CA THR A 56 -21.92 -0.56 -2.76
C THR A 56 -20.97 -1.43 -3.59
N GLU A 57 -20.15 -0.85 -4.46
CA GLU A 57 -19.13 -1.59 -5.20
C GLU A 57 -17.87 -1.82 -4.33
N PHE A 58 -17.14 -2.87 -4.67
CA PHE A 58 -15.85 -3.20 -4.07
C PHE A 58 -14.82 -3.44 -5.17
N PHE A 59 -13.55 -3.35 -4.79
CA PHE A 59 -12.43 -3.68 -5.65
C PHE A 59 -11.30 -4.33 -4.86
N THR A 60 -10.39 -4.97 -5.57
CA THR A 60 -9.16 -5.51 -4.99
C THR A 60 -8.00 -5.21 -5.94
N ILE A 61 -6.95 -4.58 -5.43
CA ILE A 61 -5.69 -4.40 -6.16
C ILE A 61 -4.67 -5.34 -5.56
N ASN A 62 -3.99 -6.07 -6.44
CA ASN A 62 -2.83 -6.88 -6.07
C ASN A 62 -1.56 -6.15 -6.49
N PHE A 63 -0.59 -6.14 -5.59
CA PHE A 63 0.75 -5.61 -5.77
C PHE A 63 1.73 -6.78 -5.71
N SER A 64 2.72 -6.77 -6.60
CA SER A 64 3.79 -7.75 -6.65
C SER A 64 5.13 -7.05 -6.55
N ILE A 65 6.18 -7.80 -6.24
CA ILE A 65 7.56 -7.29 -6.25
C ILE A 65 8.40 -8.18 -7.15
N SER A 66 9.17 -7.58 -8.05
CA SER A 66 10.04 -8.32 -8.98
C SER A 66 11.49 -8.45 -8.50
N ASN A 67 11.91 -7.60 -7.56
CA ASN A 67 13.24 -7.63 -6.95
C ASN A 67 13.11 -7.12 -5.52
N ALA A 68 13.55 -7.87 -4.51
CA ALA A 68 13.58 -7.47 -3.11
C ALA A 68 14.87 -7.99 -2.45
N SER A 69 15.45 -7.21 -1.54
CA SER A 69 16.69 -7.61 -0.84
C SER A 69 16.44 -8.54 0.35
N SER A 70 15.39 -8.29 1.13
CA SER A 70 14.99 -9.15 2.24
C SER A 70 13.57 -8.83 2.73
N PHE A 71 12.95 -9.81 3.38
CA PHE A 71 11.69 -9.61 4.11
C PHE A 71 11.88 -8.63 5.26
N TYR A 72 10.93 -7.71 5.44
CA TYR A 72 10.89 -6.78 6.56
C TYR A 72 9.84 -7.18 7.59
N LYS A 73 8.57 -7.26 7.18
CA LYS A 73 7.47 -7.65 8.06
C LYS A 73 6.22 -8.04 7.26
N TYR A 74 5.40 -8.90 7.86
CA TYR A 74 4.00 -9.07 7.48
C TYR A 74 3.17 -7.89 8.01
N TYR A 75 2.12 -7.53 7.28
CA TYR A 75 1.17 -6.50 7.67
C TYR A 75 -0.25 -6.91 7.30
N TYR A 76 -1.11 -6.87 8.31
CA TYR A 76 -2.55 -7.03 8.18
C TYR A 76 -3.22 -5.90 8.93
N GLU A 77 -4.09 -5.17 8.23
CA GLU A 77 -4.96 -4.17 8.85
C GLU A 77 -6.31 -4.16 8.12
N GLU A 78 -7.37 -4.05 8.91
CA GLU A 78 -8.70 -3.81 8.38
C GLU A 78 -9.40 -2.73 9.20
N GLY A 79 -10.34 -2.04 8.57
CA GLY A 79 -11.07 -0.98 9.23
C GLY A 79 -12.14 -0.35 8.38
N VAL A 80 -12.80 0.64 8.97
CA VAL A 80 -13.78 1.50 8.30
C VAL A 80 -13.37 2.94 8.51
N ILE A 81 -13.18 3.68 7.43
CA ILE A 81 -12.93 5.12 7.45
C ILE A 81 -14.24 5.82 7.10
N THR A 82 -14.64 6.78 7.93
CA THR A 82 -15.75 7.68 7.61
C THR A 82 -15.17 8.98 7.05
N THR A 83 -15.47 9.29 5.80
CA THR A 83 -15.10 10.56 5.17
C THR A 83 -16.05 11.64 5.69
N GLN A 84 -15.52 12.70 6.30
CA GLN A 84 -16.35 13.83 6.73
C GLN A 84 -16.87 14.59 5.51
N SER A 85 -18.15 14.97 5.56
CA SER A 85 -18.86 15.80 4.57
C SER A 85 -18.56 17.27 4.76
#